data_AF-A0A5J5G8R4-F1
#
_entry.id   AF-A0A5J5G8R4-F1
#
_cell.length_a   1.000
_cell.length_b   1.000
_cell.length_c   1.000
_cell.angle_alpha   90.00
_cell.angle_beta   90.00
_cell.angle_gamma   90.00
#
_symmetry.space_group_name_H-M   'P 1'
#
loop_
_entity.id
_entity.type
_entity.pdbx_description
1 polymer ?
#
loop_
_entity_poly.entity_id
_entity_poly.type
_entity_poly.pdbx_seq_one_letter_code
_entity_poly.pdbx_strand_id
1 'polypeptide(L)'
;MKKLHKPRLSLLLVLLLILTLTAQPVSAAGKTPHVQVTFVRAELTENNHVGNEWAYAAYVNGQELEEGSSVTLSAGSSGSIKLKAVAEEQDKIPESGTASLTLQTAGLKSAKTSSLNVTVTENRGRYSGHTATWKFVFRIEKTK
;
A
#
# COMPACT_ATOMS: atom_id res chain seq x y z
N MET A 1 64.09 -13.43 50.21
CA MET A 1 62.86 -12.68 49.86
C MET A 1 62.59 -12.87 48.37
N LYS A 2 61.54 -13.62 47.98
CA LYS A 2 61.17 -13.86 46.56
C LYS A 2 60.09 -12.86 46.14
N LYS A 3 60.37 -12.02 45.13
CA LYS A 3 59.40 -11.05 44.58
C LYS A 3 58.29 -11.79 43.84
N LEU A 4 57.05 -11.59 44.28
CA LEU A 4 55.85 -12.10 43.63
C LEU A 4 55.49 -11.17 42.45
N HIS A 5 55.88 -11.52 41.24
CA HIS A 5 55.39 -10.83 40.04
C HIS A 5 53.96 -11.30 39.71
N LYS A 6 52.97 -10.44 39.95
CA LYS A 6 51.62 -10.59 39.38
C LYS A 6 51.34 -9.47 38.36
N PRO A 7 51.68 -9.65 37.07
CA PRO A 7 51.06 -8.88 36.00
C PRO A 7 50.59 -9.82 34.89
N ARG A 8 49.59 -10.67 35.17
CA ARG A 8 48.96 -11.49 34.11
C ARG A 8 47.44 -11.44 34.12
N LEU A 9 46.83 -11.22 35.29
CA LEU A 9 45.37 -11.13 35.42
C LEU A 9 44.81 -9.81 34.87
N SER A 10 45.53 -8.69 35.06
CA SER A 10 45.09 -7.36 34.62
C SER A 10 45.02 -7.23 33.09
N LEU A 11 46.01 -7.79 32.38
CA LEU A 11 46.05 -7.74 30.92
C LEU A 11 44.93 -8.57 30.28
N LEU A 12 44.62 -9.74 30.86
CA LEU A 12 43.51 -10.60 30.43
C LEU A 12 42.15 -9.93 30.65
N LEU A 13 41.97 -9.21 31.76
CA LEU A 13 40.72 -8.50 32.06
C LEU A 13 40.50 -7.32 31.11
N VAL A 14 41.55 -6.57 30.79
CA VAL A 14 41.50 -5.46 29.81
C VAL A 14 41.21 -6.00 28.40
N LEU A 15 41.80 -7.14 28.02
CA LEU A 15 41.54 -7.76 26.71
C LEU A 15 40.09 -8.24 26.57
N LEU A 16 39.51 -8.81 27.63
CA LEU A 16 38.10 -9.23 27.68
C LEU A 16 37.13 -8.03 27.62
N LEU A 17 37.49 -6.91 28.25
CA LEU A 17 36.67 -5.70 28.21
C LEU A 17 36.63 -5.10 26.79
N ILE A 18 37.78 -5.06 26.10
CA ILE A 18 37.88 -4.58 24.70
C ILE A 18 37.05 -5.46 23.75
N LEU A 19 37.00 -6.78 23.99
CA LEU A 19 36.21 -7.71 23.18
C LEU A 19 34.69 -7.48 23.31
N THR A 20 34.22 -6.96 24.44
CA THR A 20 32.79 -6.63 24.63
C THR A 20 32.39 -5.29 23.99
N LEU A 21 33.33 -4.35 23.82
CA LEU A 21 33.06 -3.06 23.15
C LEU A 21 32.90 -3.18 21.63
N THR A 22 33.35 -4.28 21.03
CA THR A 22 33.23 -4.52 19.57
C THR A 22 32.06 -5.40 19.18
N ALA A 23 31.31 -5.93 20.16
CA ALA A 23 30.06 -6.65 19.90
C ALA A 23 28.96 -5.66 19.50
N GLN A 24 29.03 -5.16 18.27
CA GLN A 24 27.93 -4.39 17.69
C GLN A 24 26.71 -5.31 17.54
N PRO A 25 25.50 -4.86 17.95
CA PRO A 25 24.30 -5.61 17.66
C PRO A 25 24.14 -5.70 16.14
N VAL A 26 24.38 -6.89 15.58
CA VAL A 26 24.08 -7.18 14.19
C VAL A 26 22.57 -7.13 14.06
N SER A 27 22.06 -6.01 13.55
CA SER A 27 20.64 -5.91 13.19
C SER A 27 20.39 -6.91 12.07
N ALA A 28 19.63 -7.96 12.36
CA ALA A 28 19.17 -8.86 11.32
C ALA A 28 18.35 -8.03 10.32
N ALA A 29 18.78 -8.00 9.06
CA ALA A 29 18.00 -7.44 7.98
C ALA A 29 16.72 -8.29 7.83
N GLY A 30 15.65 -7.89 8.50
CA GLY A 30 14.35 -8.52 8.34
C GLY A 30 13.94 -8.44 6.87
N LYS A 31 13.59 -9.58 6.26
CA LYS A 31 13.09 -9.62 4.88
C LYS A 31 11.95 -8.60 4.74
N THR A 32 12.09 -7.65 3.81
CA THR A 32 11.03 -6.67 3.54
C THR A 32 9.83 -7.42 2.97
N PRO A 33 8.65 -7.38 3.61
CA PRO A 33 7.49 -8.09 3.10
C PRO A 33 7.03 -7.47 1.78
N HIS A 34 6.71 -8.32 0.82
CA HIS A 34 6.11 -7.90 -0.43
C HIS A 34 4.58 -8.00 -0.32
N VAL A 35 3.88 -7.06 -0.93
CA VAL A 35 2.41 -7.03 -0.99
C VAL A 35 2.00 -6.93 -2.44
N GLN A 36 1.23 -7.91 -2.90
CA GLN A 36 0.59 -7.87 -4.21
C GLN A 36 -0.78 -7.21 -4.09
N VAL A 37 -1.06 -6.29 -5.00
CA VAL A 37 -2.34 -5.62 -5.13
C VAL A 37 -2.88 -5.91 -6.52
N THR A 38 -4.06 -6.48 -6.60
CA THR A 38 -4.77 -6.78 -7.85
C THR A 38 -5.97 -5.86 -7.96
N PHE A 39 -6.11 -5.17 -9.09
CA PHE A 39 -7.36 -4.51 -9.44
C PHE A 39 -8.29 -5.57 -10.03
N VAL A 40 -9.32 -5.96 -9.28
CA VAL A 40 -10.17 -7.10 -9.64
C VAL A 40 -11.18 -6.72 -10.70
N ARG A 41 -11.91 -5.61 -10.48
CA ARG A 41 -12.96 -5.12 -11.38
C ARG A 41 -13.47 -3.72 -11.04
N ALA A 42 -14.01 -3.03 -12.02
CA ALA A 42 -14.92 -1.90 -11.84
C ALA A 42 -16.35 -2.28 -12.25
N GLU A 43 -17.35 -1.76 -11.55
CA GLU A 43 -18.77 -2.03 -11.83
C GLU A 43 -19.59 -0.77 -11.61
N LEU A 44 -20.40 -0.38 -12.58
CA LEU A 44 -21.43 0.64 -12.42
C LEU A 44 -22.59 0.04 -11.62
N THR A 45 -22.69 0.42 -10.35
CA THR A 45 -23.68 -0.16 -9.41
C THR A 45 -24.99 0.62 -9.34
N GLU A 46 -24.96 1.90 -9.70
CA GLU A 46 -26.14 2.76 -9.74
C GLU A 46 -25.93 3.81 -10.83
N ASN A 47 -26.97 4.08 -11.62
CA ASN A 47 -26.94 5.12 -12.65
C ASN A 47 -28.31 5.79 -12.73
N ASN A 48 -28.47 6.92 -12.06
CA ASN A 48 -29.68 7.70 -12.14
C ASN A 48 -29.65 8.63 -13.37
N HIS A 49 -29.57 8.09 -14.59
CA HIS A 49 -29.56 8.89 -15.83
C HIS A 49 -28.42 9.91 -15.97
N VAL A 50 -27.22 9.63 -15.42
CA VAL A 50 -26.06 10.52 -15.60
C VAL A 50 -25.50 10.38 -17.02
N GLY A 51 -25.29 9.14 -17.49
CA GLY A 51 -24.76 8.90 -18.83
C GLY A 51 -24.71 7.42 -19.18
N ASN A 52 -24.33 7.11 -20.41
CA ASN A 52 -24.27 5.74 -20.94
C ASN A 52 -22.88 5.36 -21.48
N GLU A 53 -21.97 6.31 -21.61
CA GLU A 53 -20.60 6.09 -22.04
C GLU A 53 -19.66 6.44 -20.89
N TRP A 54 -18.71 5.56 -20.59
CA TRP A 54 -17.95 5.64 -19.36
C TRP A 54 -16.50 5.24 -19.59
N ALA A 55 -15.59 5.99 -18.98
CA ALA A 55 -14.20 5.61 -18.80
C ALA A 55 -13.92 5.42 -17.31
N TYR A 56 -12.99 4.53 -16.98
CA TYR A 56 -12.56 4.33 -15.62
C TYR A 56 -11.08 3.97 -15.54
N ALA A 57 -10.46 4.32 -14.41
CA ALA A 57 -9.06 4.01 -14.14
C ALA A 57 -8.85 3.70 -12.66
N ALA A 58 -8.01 2.70 -12.40
CA ALA A 58 -7.64 2.27 -11.06
C ALA A 58 -6.14 2.42 -10.86
N TYR A 59 -5.73 2.90 -9.68
CA TYR A 59 -4.33 3.18 -9.38
C TYR A 59 -3.92 2.59 -8.03
N VAL A 60 -2.69 2.11 -7.99
CA VAL A 60 -2.01 1.64 -6.77
C VAL A 60 -0.70 2.38 -6.64
N ASN A 61 -0.53 3.14 -5.55
CA ASN A 61 0.63 4.03 -5.34
C ASN A 61 0.93 4.97 -6.52
N GLY A 62 -0.11 5.38 -7.25
CA GLY A 62 0.01 6.25 -8.42
C GLY A 62 0.27 5.51 -9.74
N GLN A 63 0.58 4.21 -9.72
CA GLN A 63 0.66 3.38 -10.92
C GLN A 63 -0.74 2.92 -11.33
N GLU A 64 -1.12 3.17 -12.58
CA GLU A 64 -2.37 2.67 -13.15
C GLU A 64 -2.31 1.15 -13.34
N LEU A 65 -3.44 0.48 -13.08
CA LEU A 65 -3.62 -0.94 -13.33
C LEU A 65 -4.82 -1.16 -14.23
N GLU A 66 -4.64 -2.04 -15.20
CA GLU A 66 -5.74 -2.62 -15.96
C GLU A 66 -6.55 -3.59 -15.09
N GLU A 67 -7.80 -3.78 -15.45
CA GLU A 67 -8.67 -4.75 -14.78
C GLU A 67 -8.11 -6.17 -14.87
N GLY A 68 -8.12 -6.89 -13.76
CA GLY A 68 -7.50 -8.21 -13.62
C GLY A 68 -5.98 -8.19 -13.41
N SER A 69 -5.32 -7.05 -13.62
CA SER A 69 -3.87 -6.92 -13.45
C SER A 69 -3.45 -6.67 -12.00
N SER A 70 -2.17 -6.93 -11.72
CA SER A 70 -1.60 -6.79 -10.38
C SER A 70 -0.23 -6.11 -10.38
N VAL A 71 0.11 -5.52 -9.24
CA VAL A 71 1.44 -4.98 -8.94
C VAL A 71 1.93 -5.52 -7.61
N THR A 72 3.21 -5.87 -7.54
CA THR A 72 3.87 -6.26 -6.30
C THR A 72 4.70 -5.11 -5.77
N LEU A 73 4.42 -4.71 -4.53
CA LEU A 73 5.06 -3.60 -3.86
C LEU A 73 5.95 -4.12 -2.73
N SER A 74 7.17 -3.60 -2.64
CA SER A 74 8.00 -3.76 -1.46
C SER A 74 7.43 -2.88 -0.35
N ALA A 75 6.73 -3.49 0.59
CA ALA A 75 6.20 -2.78 1.73
C ALA A 75 7.19 -2.93 2.89
N GLY A 76 7.81 -1.84 3.33
CA GLY A 76 8.47 -1.84 4.64
C GLY A 76 7.51 -2.34 5.73
N SER A 77 8.02 -2.78 6.88
CA SER A 77 7.20 -3.19 8.02
C SER A 77 6.25 -2.09 8.53
N SER A 78 6.47 -0.82 8.14
CA SER A 78 5.63 0.36 8.37
C SER A 78 4.96 0.92 7.10
N GLY A 79 4.99 0.18 5.99
CA GLY A 79 4.54 0.66 4.69
C GLY A 79 3.04 0.91 4.60
N SER A 80 2.65 1.80 3.68
CA SER A 80 1.25 2.02 3.31
C SER A 80 1.07 1.89 1.80
N ILE A 81 -0.14 1.50 1.40
CA ILE A 81 -0.57 1.35 0.01
C ILE A 81 -1.72 2.32 -0.22
N LYS A 82 -1.59 3.21 -1.20
CA LYS A 82 -2.65 4.13 -1.64
C LYS A 82 -3.37 3.54 -2.84
N LEU A 83 -4.65 3.26 -2.68
CA LEU A 83 -5.56 2.94 -3.76
C LEU A 83 -6.26 4.22 -4.20
N LYS A 84 -6.42 4.42 -5.51
CA LYS A 84 -7.24 5.50 -6.10
C LYS A 84 -8.07 4.91 -7.23
N ALA A 85 -9.31 5.35 -7.35
CA ALA A 85 -10.20 5.00 -8.44
C ALA A 85 -10.83 6.27 -9.02
N VAL A 86 -11.02 6.29 -10.33
CA VAL A 86 -11.61 7.38 -11.09
C VAL A 86 -12.65 6.78 -12.04
N ALA A 87 -13.80 7.41 -12.14
CA ALA A 87 -14.80 7.14 -13.16
C ALA A 87 -15.21 8.46 -13.80
N GLU A 88 -15.36 8.46 -15.12
CA GLU A 88 -15.68 9.65 -15.91
C GLU A 88 -16.77 9.29 -16.92
N GLU A 89 -17.81 10.11 -16.96
CA GLU A 89 -18.84 10.04 -17.99
C GLU A 89 -18.28 10.65 -19.28
N GLN A 90 -18.46 9.96 -20.41
CA GLN A 90 -17.83 10.32 -21.69
C GLN A 90 -18.82 11.02 -22.62
N ASP A 91 -19.34 12.18 -22.21
CA ASP A 91 -20.13 13.05 -23.08
C ASP A 91 -19.30 14.21 -23.68
N LYS A 92 -20.00 15.26 -24.13
CA LYS A 92 -19.37 16.48 -24.65
C LYS A 92 -18.67 17.30 -23.56
N ILE A 93 -19.12 17.21 -22.32
CA ILE A 93 -18.59 17.95 -21.17
C ILE A 93 -18.41 16.96 -20.00
N PRO A 94 -17.33 16.16 -20.02
CA PRO A 94 -17.16 15.07 -19.09
C PRO A 94 -17.23 15.50 -17.62
N GLU A 95 -18.03 14.77 -16.84
CA GLU A 95 -18.05 14.87 -15.38
C GLU A 95 -17.36 13.62 -14.79
N SER A 96 -16.52 13.82 -13.78
CA SER A 96 -15.73 12.73 -13.18
C SER A 96 -15.86 12.70 -11.66
N GLY A 97 -15.68 11.50 -11.12
CA GLY A 97 -15.62 11.22 -9.70
C GLY A 97 -14.28 10.60 -9.33
N THR A 98 -13.86 10.75 -8.07
CA THR A 98 -12.64 10.11 -7.56
C THR A 98 -12.84 9.62 -6.13
N ALA A 99 -12.27 8.46 -5.82
CA ALA A 99 -12.18 7.94 -4.46
C ALA A 99 -10.75 7.45 -4.18
N SER A 100 -10.35 7.45 -2.91
CA SER A 100 -9.02 6.97 -2.50
C SER A 100 -9.06 6.35 -1.11
N LEU A 101 -8.17 5.38 -0.87
CA LEU A 101 -7.99 4.72 0.42
C LEU A 101 -6.52 4.42 0.65
N THR A 102 -6.02 4.74 1.85
CA THR A 102 -4.68 4.35 2.28
C THR A 102 -4.77 3.18 3.25
N LEU A 103 -4.10 2.07 2.92
CA LEU A 103 -4.06 0.84 3.70
C LEU A 103 -2.69 0.67 4.34
N GLN A 104 -2.64 0.46 5.65
CA GLN A 104 -1.42 0.07 6.35
C GLN A 104 -1.10 -1.40 6.10
N THR A 105 0.14 -1.72 5.72
CA THR A 105 0.57 -3.10 5.44
C THR A 105 1.04 -3.83 6.70
N ALA A 106 1.41 -3.08 7.73
CA ALA A 106 1.95 -3.56 9.01
C ALA A 106 1.06 -4.59 9.74
N GLY A 107 -0.25 -4.61 9.45
CA GLY A 107 -1.21 -5.54 10.07
C GLY A 107 -1.78 -6.60 9.14
N LEU A 108 -1.35 -6.68 7.88
CA LEU A 108 -1.95 -7.61 6.91
C LEU A 108 -1.56 -9.06 7.26
N LYS A 109 -2.48 -9.86 7.79
CA LYS A 109 -2.23 -11.26 8.18
C LYS A 109 -2.55 -12.26 7.06
N SER A 110 -3.55 -11.94 6.26
CA SER A 110 -4.05 -12.74 5.15
C SER A 110 -4.48 -11.82 4.00
N ALA A 111 -4.80 -12.41 2.85
CA ALA A 111 -5.44 -11.68 1.77
C ALA A 111 -6.73 -11.00 2.25
N LYS A 112 -7.00 -9.80 1.74
CA LYS A 112 -8.25 -9.08 1.97
C LYS A 112 -8.72 -8.39 0.70
N THR A 113 -10.02 -8.18 0.61
CA THR A 113 -10.64 -7.35 -0.43
C THR A 113 -10.91 -5.95 0.13
N SER A 114 -10.73 -4.93 -0.68
CA SER A 114 -11.12 -3.55 -0.36
C SER A 114 -11.86 -2.95 -1.55
N SER A 115 -12.83 -2.08 -1.29
CA SER A 115 -13.62 -1.45 -2.33
C SER A 115 -13.60 0.06 -2.20
N LEU A 116 -13.61 0.75 -3.34
CA LEU A 116 -13.80 2.19 -3.45
C LEU A 116 -15.10 2.44 -4.21
N ASN A 117 -15.99 3.26 -3.63
CA ASN A 117 -17.15 3.76 -4.33
C ASN A 117 -16.83 5.16 -4.86
N VAL A 118 -16.92 5.32 -6.17
CA VAL A 118 -16.74 6.59 -6.87
C VAL A 118 -18.12 7.08 -7.28
N THR A 119 -18.48 8.29 -6.87
CA THR A 119 -19.73 8.93 -7.28
C THR A 119 -19.42 10.01 -8.30
N VAL A 120 -20.11 9.96 -9.44
CA VAL A 120 -20.11 10.98 -10.49
C VAL A 120 -21.44 11.71 -10.41
N THR A 121 -21.42 13.04 -10.41
CA THR A 121 -22.61 13.89 -10.30
C THR A 121 -22.76 14.72 -11.57
N GLU A 122 -23.92 14.62 -12.22
CA GLU A 122 -24.27 15.46 -13.37
C GLU A 122 -24.46 16.90 -12.89
N ASN A 123 -23.70 17.85 -13.42
CA ASN A 123 -23.77 19.24 -12.97
C ASN A 123 -24.54 20.15 -13.93
N ARG A 124 -25.17 19.59 -14.98
CA ARG A 124 -25.79 20.37 -16.06
C ARG A 124 -27.06 19.71 -16.61
N GLY A 125 -27.79 20.48 -17.42
CA GLY A 125 -28.94 19.99 -18.17
C GLY A 125 -30.11 19.50 -17.31
N ARG A 126 -30.97 18.67 -17.93
CA ARG A 126 -32.20 18.16 -17.33
C ARG A 126 -31.96 17.25 -16.11
N TYR A 127 -30.82 16.56 -16.10
CA TYR A 127 -30.47 15.58 -15.07
C TYR A 127 -29.48 16.14 -14.03
N SER A 128 -29.30 17.46 -13.97
CA SER A 128 -28.43 18.08 -12.96
C SER A 128 -28.79 17.63 -11.54
N GLY A 129 -27.76 17.25 -10.77
CA GLY A 129 -27.86 16.71 -9.43
C GLY A 129 -28.04 15.19 -9.39
N HIS A 130 -28.26 14.53 -10.52
CA HIS A 130 -28.31 13.08 -10.58
C HIS A 130 -26.91 12.47 -10.43
N THR A 131 -26.86 11.23 -9.94
CA THR A 131 -25.60 10.56 -9.62
C THR A 131 -25.50 9.16 -10.24
N ALA A 132 -24.27 8.78 -10.55
CA ALA A 132 -23.88 7.42 -10.87
C ALA A 132 -22.80 6.96 -9.90
N THR A 133 -22.89 5.71 -9.43
CA THR A 133 -21.94 5.15 -8.48
C THR A 133 -21.22 3.95 -9.08
N TRP A 134 -19.90 4.05 -9.18
CA TRP A 134 -19.00 2.99 -9.59
C TRP A 134 -18.33 2.35 -8.38
N LYS A 135 -18.30 1.01 -8.35
CA LYS A 135 -17.60 0.22 -7.34
C LYS A 135 -16.35 -0.41 -7.93
N PHE A 136 -15.19 -0.04 -7.39
CA PHE A 136 -13.90 -0.61 -7.73
C PHE A 136 -13.49 -1.60 -6.65
N VAL A 137 -13.08 -2.79 -7.05
CA VAL A 137 -12.71 -3.88 -6.14
C VAL A 137 -11.22 -4.18 -6.28
N PHE A 138 -10.51 -4.18 -5.15
CA PHE A 138 -9.08 -4.51 -5.06
C PHE A 138 -8.88 -5.71 -4.15
N ARG A 139 -7.99 -6.62 -4.54
CA ARG A 139 -7.50 -7.70 -3.68
C ARG A 139 -6.07 -7.37 -3.24
N ILE A 140 -5.80 -7.47 -1.95
CA ILE A 140 -4.51 -7.14 -1.34
C ILE A 140 -4.02 -8.37 -0.58
N GLU A 141 -2.82 -8.85 -0.89
CA GLU A 141 -2.25 -10.04 -0.28
C GLU A 141 -0.75 -9.91 -0.02
N LYS A 142 -0.29 -10.44 1.12
CA LYS A 142 1.15 -10.58 1.36
C LYS A 142 1.68 -11.70 0.49
N THR A 143 2.77 -11.42 -0.22
CA THR A 143 3.53 -12.44 -0.95
C THR A 143 4.74 -12.86 -0.12
N LYS A 144 5.19 -14.10 -0.32
CA LYS A 144 6.35 -14.67 0.39
C LYS A 144 7.67 -14.06 -0.09
#